data_AF-A0A5B8WAD9-F1
#
_entry.id   AF-A0A5B8WAD9-F1
#
_cell.length_a   1.000
_cell.length_b   1.000
_cell.length_c   1.000
_cell.angle_alpha   90.00
_cell.angle_beta   90.00
_cell.angle_gamma   90.00
#
_symmetry.space_group_name_H-M   'P 1'
#
loop_
_entity.id
_entity.type
_entity.pdbx_description
1 polymer ?
#
loop_
_entity_poly.entity_id
_entity_poly.type
_entity_poly.pdbx_seq_one_letter_code
_entity_poly.pdbx_strand_id
1 'polypeptide(L)' 'MYDSSLKYKWDNKNVVDYAWQEGMEKGEYKKALDIAREMKKDGLPLAQISKFTKLSAEDIEKL' A
#
# COMPACT_ATOMS: atom_id res chain seq x y z
N MET A 1 -38.58 -5.41 18.21
CA MET A 1 -38.02 -4.24 17.48
C MET A 1 -36.68 -3.85 18.11
N TYR A 2 -35.62 -4.65 17.90
CA TYR A 2 -34.28 -4.37 18.46
C TYR A 2 -33.12 -4.75 17.50
N ASP A 3 -33.41 -5.29 16.31
CA ASP A 3 -32.37 -5.76 15.38
C ASP A 3 -31.89 -4.71 14.37
N SER A 4 -32.74 -3.76 13.98
CA SER A 4 -32.41 -2.86 12.86
C SER A 4 -31.34 -1.80 13.20
N SER A 5 -31.24 -1.37 14.47
CA SER A 5 -30.27 -0.37 14.89
C SER A 5 -28.85 -0.92 15.07
N LEU A 6 -28.71 -2.23 15.32
CA LEU A 6 -27.40 -2.87 15.48
C LEU A 6 -26.73 -3.09 14.12
N LYS A 7 -27.53 -3.48 13.11
CA LYS A 7 -27.07 -3.74 11.74
C LYS A 7 -26.43 -2.51 11.10
N TYR A 8 -27.07 -1.36 11.24
CA TYR A 8 -26.58 -0.09 10.67
C TYR A 8 -25.20 0.34 11.21
N LYS A 9 -24.87 0.02 12.46
CA LYS A 9 -23.55 0.31 13.04
C LYS A 9 -22.47 -0.60 12.46
N TRP A 10 -22.80 -1.84 12.14
CA TRP A 10 -21.88 -2.81 11.55
C TRP A 10 -21.64 -2.55 10.07
N ASP A 11 -22.70 -2.22 9.31
CA ASP A 11 -22.59 -1.86 7.90
C ASP A 11 -21.69 -0.62 7.71
N ASN A 12 -21.85 0.42 8.54
CA ASN A 12 -20.96 1.59 8.49
C ASN A 12 -19.52 1.28 8.90
N LYS A 13 -19.34 0.41 9.89
CA LYS A 13 -17.99 0.05 10.36
C LYS A 13 -17.22 -0.72 9.27
N ASN A 14 -17.87 -1.68 8.61
CA ASN A 14 -17.26 -2.46 7.53
C ASN A 14 -16.90 -1.58 6.31
N VAL A 15 -17.73 -0.60 5.95
CA VAL A 15 -17.43 0.33 4.85
C VAL A 15 -16.20 1.19 5.18
N VAL A 16 -16.10 1.67 6.42
CA VAL A 16 -14.96 2.49 6.87
C VAL A 16 -13.68 1.65 6.97
N ASP A 17 -13.76 0.45 7.53
CA ASP A 17 -12.63 -0.48 7.61
C ASP A 17 -12.12 -0.86 6.21
N TYR A 18 -13.03 -1.12 5.26
CA TYR A 18 -12.68 -1.40 3.87
C TYR A 18 -12.00 -0.21 3.18
N ALA A 19 -12.54 1.00 3.34
CA ALA A 19 -11.96 2.22 2.77
C ALA A 19 -10.57 2.53 3.36
N TRP A 20 -10.37 2.26 4.65
CA TRP A 20 -9.09 2.43 5.32
C TRP A 20 -8.07 1.40 4.85
N GLN A 21 -8.48 0.14 4.71
CA GLN A 21 -7.63 -0.95 4.25
C GLN A 21 -7.17 -0.71 2.80
N GLU A 22 -8.08 -0.33 1.89
CA GLU A 22 -7.73 0.06 0.52
C GLU A 22 -6.80 1.28 0.48
N GLY A 23 -7.04 2.26 1.36
CA GLY A 23 -6.20 3.46 1.47
C GLY A 23 -4.78 3.16 1.94
N MET A 24 -4.64 2.28 2.93
CA MET A 24 -3.33 1.80 3.41
C MET A 24 -2.60 1.01 2.33
N GLU A 25 -3.28 0.06 1.67
CA GLU A 25 -2.66 -0.81 0.67
C GLU A 25 -2.17 -0.01 -0.55
N LYS A 26 -2.97 0.95 -1.04
CA LYS A 26 -2.57 1.89 -2.10
C LYS A 26 -1.43 2.81 -1.63
N GLY A 27 -1.42 3.19 -0.36
CA GLY A 27 -0.38 4.02 0.25
C GLY A 27 0.97 3.30 0.36
N GLU A 28 0.96 2.04 0.80
CA GLU A 28 2.17 1.22 0.90
C GLU A 28 2.76 0.92 -0.48
N TYR A 29 1.92 0.56 -1.46
CA TYR A 29 2.39 0.33 -2.83
C TYR A 29 2.99 1.60 -3.45
N LYS A 30 2.33 2.75 -3.30
CA LYS A 30 2.88 4.04 -3.76
C LYS A 30 4.21 4.37 -3.07
N LYS A 31 4.31 4.18 -1.75
CA LYS A 31 5.56 4.41 -1.01
C LYS A 31 6.68 3.51 -1.51
N ALA A 32 6.42 2.23 -1.75
CA ALA A 32 7.42 1.31 -2.28
C ALA A 32 7.94 1.76 -3.66
N LEU A 33 7.06 2.24 -4.53
CA LEU A 33 7.41 2.80 -5.83
C LEU A 33 8.21 4.10 -5.73
N ASP A 34 7.79 5.01 -4.84
CA ASP A 34 8.44 6.30 -4.66
C ASP A 34 9.86 6.11 -4.09
N ILE A 35 10.00 5.24 -3.08
CA ILE A 35 11.29 4.83 -2.52
C ILE A 35 12.17 4.20 -3.60
N ALA A 36 11.63 3.31 -4.45
CA ALA A 36 12.39 2.71 -5.54
C ALA A 36 12.90 3.77 -6.53
N ARG A 37 12.08 4.77 -6.85
CA ARG A 37 12.45 5.89 -7.74
C ARG A 37 13.49 6.82 -7.12
N GLU A 38 13.32 7.19 -5.86
CA GLU A 38 14.30 8.01 -5.14
C GLU A 38 15.64 7.28 -5.02
N MET A 39 15.62 6.00 -4.64
CA MET A 39 16.86 5.22 -4.56
C MET A 39 17.56 5.05 -5.92
N LYS A 40 16.80 4.93 -7.02
CA LYS A 40 17.35 4.92 -8.38
C LYS A 40 17.97 6.27 -8.75
N LYS A 41 17.39 7.40 -8.32
CA LYS A 41 17.95 8.74 -8.49
C LYS A 41 19.21 8.97 -7.67
N ASP A 42 19.27 8.44 -6.46
CA ASP A 42 20.46 8.47 -5.58
C ASP A 42 21.61 7.59 -6.09
N GLY A 43 21.38 6.79 -7.13
CA GLY A 43 22.41 5.90 -7.70
C GLY A 43 22.69 4.66 -6.86
N LEU A 44 21.75 4.26 -5.99
CA LEU A 44 21.87 3.03 -5.21
C LEU A 44 21.81 1.80 -6.13
N PRO A 45 22.56 0.73 -5.80
CA PRO A 45 22.52 -0.51 -6.58
C PRO A 45 21.15 -1.17 -6.50
N LEU A 46 20.64 -1.66 -7.63
CA LEU A 46 19.35 -2.36 -7.76
C LEU A 46 19.12 -3.45 -6.71
N ALA A 47 20.18 -4.18 -6.33
CA ALA A 47 20.12 -5.20 -5.29
C ALA A 47 19.74 -4.65 -3.90
N GLN A 48 20.16 -3.43 -3.60
CA GLN A 48 19.84 -2.75 -2.35
C GLN A 48 18.41 -2.19 -2.39
N ILE A 49 18.02 -1.59 -3.52
CA ILE A 49 16.64 -1.14 -3.76
C ILE A 49 15.67 -2.32 -3.62
N SER A 50 15.98 -3.44 -4.26
CA SER A 50 15.20 -4.69 -4.18
C SER A 50 15.06 -5.21 -2.75
N LYS A 51 16.13 -5.13 -1.93
CA LYS A 51 16.05 -5.49 -0.51
C LYS A 51 15.12 -4.58 0.31
N PHE A 52 15.13 -3.28 0.05
CA PHE A 52 14.35 -2.30 0.83
C PHE A 52 12.89 -2.24 0.41
N THR A 53 12.60 -2.29 -0.89
CA THR A 53 11.25 -2.18 -1.43
C THR A 53 10.58 -3.54 -1.64
N LYS A 54 11.33 -4.63 -1.50
CA LYS A 54 10.92 -6.00 -1.85
C LYS A 54 10.47 -6.16 -3.30
N LEU A 55 10.77 -5.19 -4.17
CA LEU A 55 10.51 -5.26 -5.60
C LEU A 55 11.63 -6.05 -6.28
N SER A 56 11.31 -6.77 -7.34
CA SER A 56 12.33 -7.45 -8.14
C SER A 56 13.21 -6.41 -8.85
N ALA A 57 14.50 -6.73 -9.02
CA ALA A 57 15.42 -5.86 -9.75
C ALA A 57 14.90 -5.53 -11.17
N GLU A 58 14.20 -6.46 -11.81
CA GLU A 58 13.55 -6.28 -13.11
C GLU A 58 12.43 -5.22 -13.09
N ASP A 59 11.63 -5.19 -12.01
CA ASP A 59 10.56 -4.19 -11.85
C ASP A 59 11.14 -2.80 -11.61
N ILE A 60 12.24 -2.71 -10.87
CA ILE A 60 12.96 -1.45 -10.61
C ILE A 60 13.68 -0.94 -11.87
N GLU A 61 14.16 -1.84 -12.73
CA GLU A 61 14.79 -1.47 -14.01
C GLU A 61 13.75 -0.92 -14.99
N LYS A 62 12.55 -1.49 -15.03
CA LYS A 62 11.41 -1.03 -15.85
C LYS A 62 10.74 0.26 -15.36
N LEU A 63 11.00 0.68 -14.11
CA LEU A 63 10.47 1.87 -13.45
C LEU A 63 11.18 3.17 -13.84
#